data_AF-A0A846CC81-F1
#
_entry.id   AF-A0A846CC81-F1
#
_cell.length_a   1.000
_cell.length_b   1.000
_cell.length_c   1.000
_cell.angle_alpha   90.00
_cell.angle_beta   90.00
_cell.angle_gamma   90.00
#
_symmetry.space_group_name_H-M   'P 1'
#
loop_
_entity.id
_entity.type
_entity.pdbx_description
1 polymer ?
#
loop_
_entity_poly.entity_id
_entity_poly.type
_entity_poly.pdbx_seq_one_letter_code
_entity_poly.pdbx_strand_id
1 'polypeptide(L)'
;MGKADWEHDELIENWTLVPQELELVRNKVGGNQIGFALLLKHFQLFARFPEQQSSIPQVIISYIANQIKIPESAYSSFDWQGRSAKVYRVEIRRLFNFRVATVQDSAQISDWLIQEILPNEQRIEPITQIVYQRFRELQIEPTTAGQVERLIRSSIHQYETSFCQQVFDQLTTKNIAEEGLNVVERWNGVNDFIFYGKGG
;
A
#
# COMPACT_ATOMS: atom_id res chain seq x y z
N MET A 1 7.11 3.38 6.97
CA MET A 1 7.90 4.18 7.93
C MET A 1 9.37 3.82 7.72
N GLY A 2 10.29 4.77 7.61
CA GLY A 2 11.72 4.48 7.33
C GLY A 2 12.46 4.04 8.59
N LYS A 3 13.34 3.03 8.46
CA LYS A 3 14.23 2.57 9.54
C LYS A 3 15.15 3.73 9.98
N ALA A 4 15.25 3.97 11.28
CA ALA A 4 16.07 5.05 11.85
C ALA A 4 17.56 4.66 11.97
N ASP A 5 17.82 3.37 12.20
CA ASP A 5 19.16 2.82 12.40
C ASP A 5 19.63 2.15 11.11
N TRP A 6 20.44 2.85 10.32
CA TRP A 6 21.09 2.28 9.13
C TRP A 6 22.51 1.85 9.49
N GLU A 7 22.77 0.56 9.36
CA GLU A 7 24.12 0.01 9.53
C GLU A 7 25.02 0.36 8.35
N HIS A 8 26.34 0.32 8.55
CA HIS A 8 27.30 0.71 7.50
C HIS A 8 27.13 -0.12 6.22
N ASP A 9 26.93 -1.43 6.36
CA ASP A 9 26.73 -2.33 5.22
C ASP A 9 25.42 -2.04 4.49
N GLU A 10 24.35 -1.69 5.22
CA GLU A 10 23.06 -1.29 4.63
C GLU A 10 23.20 0.02 3.84
N LEU A 11 24.02 0.96 4.30
CA LEU A 11 24.33 2.20 3.56
C LEU A 11 25.11 1.92 2.28
N ILE A 12 26.11 1.03 2.35
CA ILE A 12 26.88 0.62 1.17
C ILE A 12 25.94 -0.02 0.13
N GLU A 13 25.10 -0.94 0.54
CA GLU A 13 24.20 -1.67 -0.37
C GLU A 13 23.15 -0.74 -1.00
N ASN A 14 22.52 0.12 -0.19
CA ASN A 14 21.30 0.80 -0.58
C ASN A 14 21.51 2.26 -0.99
N TRP A 15 22.55 2.92 -0.49
CA TRP A 15 22.77 4.36 -0.64
C TRP A 15 24.06 4.73 -1.38
N THR A 16 24.83 3.75 -1.85
CA THR A 16 25.94 4.02 -2.78
C THR A 16 25.39 4.50 -4.12
N LEU A 17 25.91 5.62 -4.61
CA LEU A 17 25.66 6.17 -5.93
C LEU A 17 26.57 5.49 -6.94
N VAL A 18 25.97 4.77 -7.90
CA VAL A 18 26.74 4.16 -8.99
C VAL A 18 27.16 5.21 -10.03
N PRO A 19 28.13 4.93 -10.93
CA PRO A 19 28.65 5.93 -11.86
C PRO A 19 27.59 6.68 -12.67
N GLN A 20 26.55 5.99 -13.15
CA GLN A 20 25.45 6.59 -13.90
C GLN A 20 24.61 7.55 -13.03
N GLU A 21 24.38 7.20 -11.76
CA GLU A 21 23.67 8.05 -10.81
C GLU A 21 24.49 9.30 -10.47
N LEU A 22 25.80 9.14 -10.31
CA LEU A 22 26.72 10.27 -10.09
C LEU A 22 26.69 11.27 -11.25
N GLU A 23 26.59 10.82 -12.51
CA GLU A 23 26.42 11.73 -13.66
C GLU A 23 25.11 12.53 -13.57
N LEU A 24 24.00 11.87 -13.20
CA LEU A 24 22.73 12.57 -13.04
C LEU A 24 22.80 13.64 -11.94
N VAL A 25 23.49 13.34 -10.84
CA VAL A 25 23.69 14.25 -9.70
C VAL A 25 24.61 15.42 -10.07
N ARG A 26 25.72 15.17 -10.79
CA ARG A 26 26.69 16.19 -11.21
C ARG A 26 26.07 17.30 -12.06
N ASN A 27 25.00 16.99 -12.80
CA ASN A 27 24.27 17.97 -13.60
C ASN A 27 23.46 18.98 -12.77
N LYS A 28 23.33 18.79 -11.45
CA LYS A 28 22.65 19.71 -10.55
C LYS A 28 23.67 20.64 -9.86
N VAL A 29 23.21 21.75 -9.27
CA VAL A 29 24.08 22.78 -8.68
C VAL A 29 23.75 23.03 -7.21
N GLY A 30 24.78 23.12 -6.37
CA GLY A 30 24.66 23.45 -4.94
C GLY A 30 23.81 22.44 -4.18
N GLY A 31 22.93 22.91 -3.29
CA GLY A 31 22.01 22.05 -2.51
C GLY A 31 21.12 21.14 -3.36
N ASN A 32 20.90 21.46 -4.64
CA ASN A 32 20.15 20.58 -5.54
C ASN A 32 20.87 19.25 -5.84
N GLN A 33 22.20 19.18 -5.70
CA GLN A 33 22.94 17.92 -5.91
C GLN A 33 22.56 16.88 -4.86
N ILE A 34 22.67 17.23 -3.57
CA ILE A 34 22.28 16.33 -2.47
C ILE A 34 20.77 16.09 -2.44
N GLY A 35 19.97 17.12 -2.71
CA GLY A 35 18.52 16.97 -2.82
C GLY A 35 18.10 15.97 -3.89
N PHE A 36 18.68 16.07 -5.10
CA PHE A 36 18.42 15.13 -6.18
C PHE A 36 18.90 13.71 -5.84
N ALA A 37 20.12 13.56 -5.32
CA ALA A 37 20.69 12.25 -4.95
C ALA A 37 19.81 11.52 -3.93
N LEU A 38 19.34 12.23 -2.89
CA LEU A 38 18.48 11.65 -1.85
C LEU A 38 17.10 11.26 -2.41
N LEU A 39 16.49 12.10 -3.25
CA LEU A 39 15.23 11.76 -3.92
C LEU A 39 15.39 10.53 -4.82
N LEU A 40 16.50 10.44 -5.57
CA LEU A 40 16.79 9.34 -6.48
C LEU A 40 16.91 8.01 -5.73
N LYS A 41 17.80 7.94 -4.73
CA LYS A 41 18.03 6.71 -3.95
C LYS A 41 16.80 6.31 -3.14
N HIS A 42 16.12 7.28 -2.52
CA HIS A 42 14.88 6.97 -1.80
C HIS A 42 13.82 6.40 -2.74
N PHE A 43 13.67 6.94 -3.95
CA PHE A 43 12.72 6.40 -4.92
C PHE A 43 13.11 4.99 -5.40
N GLN A 44 14.40 4.75 -5.64
CA GLN A 44 14.90 3.42 -6.00
C GLN A 44 14.58 2.37 -4.91
N LEU A 45 14.78 2.73 -3.64
CA LEU A 45 14.57 1.83 -2.51
C LEU A 45 13.10 1.62 -2.15
N PHE A 46 12.27 2.66 -2.25
CA PHE A 46 10.91 2.66 -1.72
C PHE A 46 9.81 2.84 -2.78
N ALA A 47 10.16 3.04 -4.05
CA ALA A 47 9.23 3.36 -5.15
C ALA A 47 8.29 4.54 -4.87
N ARG A 48 8.73 5.46 -3.99
CA ARG A 48 8.01 6.66 -3.58
C ARG A 48 8.99 7.72 -3.08
N PHE A 49 8.57 8.97 -3.04
CA PHE A 49 9.38 10.05 -2.49
C PHE A 49 9.20 10.18 -0.96
N PRO A 50 10.19 10.79 -0.27
CA PRO A 50 10.03 11.20 1.11
C PRO A 50 8.95 12.27 1.22
N GLU A 51 8.10 12.19 2.25
CA GLU A 51 7.00 13.15 2.43
C GLU A 51 7.50 14.50 2.97
N GLN A 52 8.57 14.47 3.76
CA GLN A 52 9.11 15.64 4.45
C GLN A 52 10.64 15.59 4.47
N GLN A 53 11.28 16.76 4.53
CA GLN A 53 12.74 16.87 4.62
C GLN A 53 13.32 16.17 5.84
N SER A 54 12.60 16.19 6.97
CA SER A 54 12.98 15.54 8.23
C SER A 54 12.89 14.01 8.18
N SER A 55 12.29 13.43 7.13
CA SER A 55 12.13 11.97 7.03
C SER A 55 13.41 11.25 6.58
N ILE A 56 14.45 11.99 6.17
CA ILE A 56 15.75 11.42 5.83
C ILE A 56 16.66 11.43 7.07
N PRO A 57 17.12 10.27 7.55
CA PRO A 57 18.08 10.19 8.66
C PRO A 57 19.40 10.93 8.36
N GLN A 58 19.98 11.57 9.39
CA GLN A 58 21.24 12.32 9.25
C GLN A 58 22.37 11.46 8.70
N VAL A 59 22.47 10.19 9.12
CA VAL A 59 23.51 9.27 8.65
C VAL A 59 23.49 9.08 7.12
N ILE A 60 22.31 9.05 6.50
CA ILE A 60 22.16 8.96 5.04
C ILE A 60 22.59 10.28 4.37
N ILE A 61 22.23 11.42 4.97
CA ILE A 61 22.64 12.74 4.46
C ILE A 61 24.16 12.84 4.44
N SER A 62 24.82 12.52 5.56
CA SER A 62 26.29 12.52 5.67
C SER A 62 26.93 11.56 4.67
N TYR A 63 26.36 10.35 4.52
CA TYR A 63 26.87 9.34 3.59
C TYR A 63 26.82 9.81 2.14
N ILE A 64 25.70 10.37 1.69
CA ILE A 64 25.53 10.88 0.32
C ILE A 64 26.41 12.12 0.09
N ALA A 65 26.46 13.05 1.05
CA ALA A 65 27.28 14.26 0.99
C ALA A 65 28.77 13.93 0.74
N ASN A 66 29.28 12.91 1.45
CA ASN A 66 30.65 12.42 1.29
C ASN A 66 30.93 11.87 -0.11
N GLN A 67 29.99 11.11 -0.69
CA GLN A 67 30.17 10.55 -2.04
C GLN A 67 30.29 11.62 -3.13
N ILE A 68 29.49 12.69 -3.02
CA ILE A 68 29.46 13.79 -4.01
C ILE A 68 30.40 14.94 -3.66
N LYS A 69 31.12 14.85 -2.53
CA LYS A 69 32.13 15.81 -2.04
C LYS A 69 31.58 17.21 -1.79
N ILE A 70 30.41 17.31 -1.15
CA ILE A 70 29.85 18.59 -0.71
C ILE A 70 29.58 18.58 0.80
N PRO A 71 29.51 19.75 1.47
CA PRO A 71 29.11 19.80 2.88
C PRO A 71 27.67 19.30 3.08
N GLU A 72 27.43 18.49 4.11
CA GLU A 72 26.08 18.02 4.45
C GLU A 72 25.11 19.19 4.75
N SER A 73 25.63 20.33 5.22
CA SER A 73 24.85 21.57 5.44
C SER A 73 24.21 22.12 4.17
N ALA A 74 24.71 21.74 2.98
CA ALA A 74 24.07 22.06 1.71
C ALA A 74 22.67 21.43 1.60
N TYR A 75 22.39 20.35 2.34
CA TYR A 75 21.06 19.74 2.39
C TYR A 75 19.98 20.71 2.87
N SER A 76 20.27 21.51 3.90
CA SER A 76 19.32 22.48 4.45
C SER A 76 18.93 23.58 3.46
N SER A 77 19.76 23.82 2.44
CA SER A 77 19.50 24.79 1.37
C SER A 77 18.60 24.25 0.25
N PHE A 78 18.33 22.95 0.22
CA PHE A 78 17.47 22.35 -0.80
C PHE A 78 15.99 22.61 -0.47
N ASP A 79 15.30 23.32 -1.35
CA ASP A 79 13.86 23.56 -1.23
C ASP A 79 13.05 22.35 -1.76
N TRP A 80 12.58 21.53 -0.83
CA TRP A 80 11.80 20.32 -1.08
C TRP A 80 10.44 20.54 -1.77
N GLN A 81 9.88 21.74 -1.63
CA GLN A 81 8.59 22.15 -2.22
C GLN A 81 8.75 23.07 -3.42
N GLY A 82 9.99 23.49 -3.67
CA GLY A 82 10.38 24.37 -4.75
C GLY A 82 10.22 23.78 -6.14
N ARG A 83 10.40 24.64 -7.14
CA ARG A 83 10.30 24.30 -8.56
C ARG A 83 11.24 23.16 -8.95
N SER A 84 12.51 23.22 -8.51
CA SER A 84 13.51 22.19 -8.81
C SER A 84 13.10 20.83 -8.26
N ALA A 85 12.63 20.75 -7.01
CA ALA A 85 12.18 19.50 -6.42
C ALA A 85 10.97 18.88 -7.15
N LYS A 86 10.06 19.71 -7.68
CA LYS A 86 8.95 19.22 -8.53
C LYS A 86 9.47 18.64 -9.85
N VAL A 87 10.42 19.33 -10.50
CA VAL A 87 11.06 18.87 -11.74
C VAL A 87 11.79 17.54 -11.50
N TYR A 88 12.55 17.43 -10.41
CA TYR A 88 13.30 16.21 -10.09
C TYR A 88 12.40 15.01 -9.83
N ARG A 89 11.26 15.18 -9.15
CA ARG A 89 10.30 14.08 -8.97
C ARG A 89 9.73 13.58 -10.31
N VAL A 90 9.48 14.48 -11.27
CA VAL A 90 9.06 14.09 -12.62
C VAL A 90 10.18 13.38 -13.38
N GLU A 91 11.40 13.89 -13.31
CA GLU A 91 12.59 13.30 -13.91
C GLU A 91 12.82 11.88 -13.38
N ILE A 92 12.82 11.70 -12.07
CA ILE A 92 13.04 10.41 -11.41
C ILE A 92 11.95 9.39 -11.75
N ARG A 93 10.67 9.79 -11.75
CA ARG A 93 9.58 8.91 -12.21
C ARG A 93 9.83 8.40 -13.62
N ARG A 94 10.24 9.27 -14.55
CA ARG A 94 10.57 8.86 -15.92
C ARG A 94 11.74 7.88 -15.97
N LEU A 95 12.79 8.10 -15.18
CA LEU A 95 13.96 7.20 -15.14
C LEU A 95 13.58 5.77 -14.73
N PHE A 96 12.62 5.62 -13.81
CA PHE A 96 12.17 4.30 -13.33
C PHE A 96 10.92 3.77 -14.04
N ASN A 97 10.39 4.48 -15.04
CA ASN A 97 9.14 4.16 -15.73
C ASN A 97 7.89 4.16 -14.81
N PHE A 98 7.85 5.06 -13.84
CA PHE A 98 6.72 5.23 -12.91
C PHE A 98 5.76 6.34 -13.33
N ARG A 99 4.49 6.18 -12.96
CA ARG A 99 3.47 7.24 -12.99
C ARG A 99 2.85 7.47 -11.61
N VAL A 100 2.24 8.63 -11.40
CA VAL A 100 1.52 8.93 -10.14
C VAL A 100 0.22 8.14 -10.08
N ALA A 101 -0.13 7.63 -8.89
CA ALA A 101 -1.43 7.02 -8.65
C ALA A 101 -2.60 7.97 -8.93
N THR A 102 -3.64 7.44 -9.54
CA THR A 102 -4.94 8.06 -9.76
C THR A 102 -5.97 7.50 -8.78
N VAL A 103 -7.13 8.14 -8.69
CA VAL A 103 -8.26 7.63 -7.88
C VAL A 103 -8.70 6.25 -8.37
N GLN A 104 -8.63 5.99 -9.68
CA GLN A 104 -8.95 4.69 -10.25
C GLN A 104 -7.97 3.60 -9.79
N ASP A 105 -6.68 3.90 -9.74
CA ASP A 105 -5.68 2.94 -9.25
C ASP A 105 -5.94 2.58 -7.78
N SER A 106 -6.29 3.58 -6.95
CA SER A 106 -6.65 3.34 -5.56
C SER A 106 -7.88 2.44 -5.43
N ALA A 107 -8.90 2.63 -6.27
CA ALA A 107 -10.07 1.75 -6.30
C ALA A 107 -9.68 0.32 -6.71
N GLN A 108 -8.86 0.16 -7.76
CA GLN A 108 -8.40 -1.16 -8.21
C GLN A 108 -7.57 -1.90 -7.17
N ILE A 109 -6.71 -1.19 -6.43
CA ILE A 109 -5.96 -1.78 -5.30
C ILE A 109 -6.91 -2.20 -4.18
N SER A 110 -7.96 -1.43 -3.90
CA SER A 110 -8.96 -1.78 -2.88
C SER A 110 -9.74 -3.04 -3.27
N ASP A 111 -10.24 -3.11 -4.50
CA ASP A 111 -10.95 -4.30 -5.02
C ASP A 111 -10.05 -5.54 -4.96
N TRP A 112 -8.80 -5.40 -5.39
CA TRP A 112 -7.80 -6.46 -5.34
C TRP A 112 -7.52 -6.93 -3.91
N LEU A 113 -7.37 -6.00 -2.94
CA LEU A 113 -7.19 -6.36 -1.53
C LEU A 113 -8.35 -7.19 -1.01
N ILE A 114 -9.58 -6.75 -1.28
CA ILE A 114 -10.82 -7.41 -0.82
C ILE A 114 -10.94 -8.82 -1.39
N GLN A 115 -10.58 -9.01 -2.65
CA GLN A 115 -10.75 -10.29 -3.35
C GLN A 115 -9.63 -11.28 -3.06
N GLU A 116 -8.37 -10.81 -3.00
CA GLU A 116 -7.21 -11.71 -3.03
C GLU A 116 -6.45 -11.79 -1.70
N ILE A 117 -6.46 -10.72 -0.89
CA ILE A 117 -5.60 -10.61 0.30
C ILE A 117 -6.39 -10.78 1.60
N LEU A 118 -7.46 -10.00 1.76
CA LEU A 118 -8.26 -9.94 2.99
C LEU A 118 -8.94 -11.25 3.43
N PRO A 119 -9.22 -12.22 2.53
CA PRO A 119 -9.64 -13.54 2.95
C PRO A 119 -8.63 -14.28 3.85
N ASN A 120 -7.34 -13.98 3.74
CA ASN A 120 -6.26 -14.72 4.41
C ASN A 120 -5.40 -13.88 5.37
N GLU A 121 -5.34 -12.55 5.18
CA GLU A 121 -4.53 -11.65 6.01
C GLU A 121 -5.27 -10.34 6.25
N GLN A 122 -5.43 -9.95 7.51
CA GLN A 122 -6.16 -8.75 7.94
C GLN A 122 -5.32 -7.83 8.82
N ARG A 123 -4.08 -8.23 9.16
CA ARG A 123 -3.17 -7.40 9.95
C ARG A 123 -2.65 -6.26 9.08
N ILE A 124 -2.77 -5.04 9.59
CA ILE A 124 -2.46 -3.81 8.86
C ILE A 124 -0.99 -3.75 8.40
N GLU A 125 -0.04 -4.15 9.24
CA GLU A 125 1.39 -4.02 8.91
C GLU A 125 1.79 -4.91 7.70
N PRO A 126 1.49 -6.24 7.69
CA PRO A 126 1.68 -7.06 6.49
C PRO A 126 0.96 -6.51 5.26
N ILE A 127 -0.31 -6.11 5.39
CA ILE A 127 -1.08 -5.56 4.25
C ILE A 127 -0.42 -4.31 3.71
N THR A 128 0.11 -3.44 4.58
CA THR A 128 0.80 -2.22 4.16
C THR A 128 1.98 -2.55 3.25
N GLN A 129 2.79 -3.56 3.61
CA GLN A 129 3.91 -4.00 2.77
C GLN A 129 3.43 -4.59 1.44
N ILE A 130 2.39 -5.44 1.49
CA ILE A 130 1.76 -6.05 0.30
C ILE A 130 1.24 -4.97 -0.66
N VAL A 131 0.59 -3.93 -0.16
CA VAL A 131 0.08 -2.82 -0.96
C VAL A 131 1.21 -2.02 -1.61
N TYR A 132 2.25 -1.67 -0.86
CA TYR A 132 3.41 -0.98 -1.44
C TYR A 132 4.13 -1.81 -2.51
N GLN A 133 4.24 -3.11 -2.27
CA GLN A 133 4.79 -4.04 -3.25
C GLN A 133 3.94 -4.09 -4.52
N ARG A 134 2.60 -4.12 -4.38
CA ARG A 134 1.67 -4.08 -5.52
C ARG A 134 1.79 -2.79 -6.33
N PHE A 135 1.89 -1.64 -5.67
CA PHE A 135 2.14 -0.36 -6.34
C PHE A 135 3.44 -0.38 -7.16
N ARG A 136 4.51 -0.95 -6.58
CA ARG A 136 5.80 -1.11 -7.26
C ARG A 136 5.68 -2.00 -8.50
N GLU A 137 5.02 -3.15 -8.40
CA GLU A 137 4.82 -4.08 -9.52
C GLU A 137 4.08 -3.45 -10.69
N LEU A 138 3.10 -2.59 -10.38
CA LEU A 138 2.33 -1.85 -11.39
C LEU A 138 3.07 -0.60 -11.93
N GLN A 139 4.27 -0.32 -11.43
CA GLN A 139 5.04 0.90 -11.72
C GLN A 139 4.23 2.18 -11.44
N ILE A 140 3.50 2.18 -10.33
CA ILE A 140 2.70 3.30 -9.85
C ILE A 140 3.31 3.82 -8.56
N GLU A 141 3.61 5.11 -8.51
CA GLU A 141 3.97 5.76 -7.25
C GLU A 141 2.71 5.83 -6.38
N PRO A 142 2.73 5.26 -5.17
CA PRO A 142 1.60 5.28 -4.26
C PRO A 142 1.24 6.72 -3.87
N THR A 143 -0.01 6.90 -3.44
CA THR A 143 -0.43 8.12 -2.74
C THR A 143 0.31 8.29 -1.41
N THR A 144 0.06 9.36 -0.65
CA THR A 144 0.72 9.57 0.64
C THR A 144 0.47 8.39 1.59
N ALA A 145 1.36 8.15 2.55
CA ALA A 145 1.26 7.05 3.49
C ALA A 145 -0.08 7.08 4.25
N GLY A 146 -0.55 8.26 4.66
CA GLY A 146 -1.86 8.42 5.29
C GLY A 146 -3.05 8.19 4.34
N GLN A 147 -2.89 8.35 3.03
CA GLN A 147 -3.91 7.94 2.06
C GLN A 147 -3.90 6.42 1.85
N VAL A 148 -2.72 5.79 1.78
CA VAL A 148 -2.58 4.34 1.71
C VAL A 148 -3.16 3.64 2.95
N GLU A 149 -2.85 4.15 4.15
CA GLU A 149 -3.41 3.61 5.39
C GLU A 149 -4.94 3.68 5.41
N ARG A 150 -5.51 4.82 4.99
CA ARG A 150 -6.96 4.98 4.91
C ARG A 150 -7.59 4.01 3.91
N LEU A 151 -6.97 3.83 2.73
CA LEU A 151 -7.39 2.86 1.73
C LEU A 151 -7.45 1.45 2.33
N ILE A 152 -6.38 1.02 3.00
CA ILE A 152 -6.30 -0.30 3.64
C ILE A 152 -7.41 -0.48 4.67
N ARG A 153 -7.55 0.47 5.60
CA ARG A 153 -8.59 0.42 6.65
C ARG A 153 -10.00 0.38 6.07
N SER A 154 -10.27 1.18 5.03
CA SER A 154 -11.58 1.17 4.36
C SER A 154 -11.86 -0.16 3.65
N SER A 155 -10.83 -0.77 3.06
CA SER A 155 -10.96 -2.07 2.37
C SER A 155 -11.23 -3.20 3.36
N ILE A 156 -10.54 -3.21 4.52
CA ILE A 156 -10.79 -4.15 5.63
C ILE A 156 -12.24 -4.02 6.10
N HIS A 157 -12.68 -2.80 6.38
CA HIS A 157 -14.05 -2.57 6.86
C HIS A 157 -15.12 -3.00 5.84
N GLN A 158 -14.88 -2.73 4.55
CA GLN A 158 -15.78 -3.16 3.48
C GLN A 158 -15.84 -4.70 3.36
N TYR A 159 -14.69 -5.37 3.48
CA TYR A 159 -14.61 -6.82 3.47
C TYR A 159 -15.37 -7.43 4.67
N GLU A 160 -15.10 -6.95 5.89
CA GLU A 160 -15.78 -7.41 7.11
C GLU A 160 -17.29 -7.24 7.02
N THR A 161 -17.75 -6.08 6.54
CA THR A 161 -19.18 -5.79 6.39
C THR A 161 -19.83 -6.75 5.39
N SER A 162 -19.20 -6.94 4.23
CA SER A 162 -19.72 -7.83 3.18
C SER A 162 -19.73 -9.30 3.63
N PHE A 163 -18.67 -9.73 4.33
CA PHE A 163 -18.56 -11.07 4.89
C PHE A 163 -19.64 -11.33 5.94
N CYS A 164 -19.82 -10.41 6.89
CA CYS A 164 -20.89 -10.51 7.90
C CYS A 164 -22.28 -10.60 7.27
N GLN A 165 -22.56 -9.77 6.26
CA GLN A 165 -23.84 -9.82 5.54
C GLN A 165 -24.03 -11.17 4.84
N GLN A 166 -23.00 -11.67 4.16
CA GLN A 166 -23.06 -12.94 3.45
C GLN A 166 -23.30 -14.12 4.41
N VAL A 167 -22.62 -14.13 5.57
CA VAL A 167 -22.82 -15.16 6.59
C VAL A 167 -24.23 -15.08 7.17
N PHE A 168 -24.71 -13.86 7.47
CA PHE A 168 -26.07 -13.64 7.95
C PHE A 168 -27.10 -14.17 6.95
N ASP A 169 -26.99 -13.81 5.67
CA ASP A 169 -27.92 -14.23 4.63
C ASP A 169 -27.94 -15.77 4.46
N GLN A 170 -26.77 -16.42 4.55
CA GLN A 170 -26.67 -17.89 4.50
C GLN A 170 -27.34 -18.55 5.71
N LEU A 171 -27.12 -18.03 6.91
CA LEU A 171 -27.75 -18.55 8.13
C LEU A 171 -29.27 -18.36 8.10
N THR A 172 -29.76 -17.19 7.67
CA THR A 172 -31.20 -16.92 7.53
C THR A 172 -31.83 -17.83 6.48
N THR A 173 -31.19 -17.98 5.32
CA THR A 173 -31.70 -18.86 4.25
C THR A 173 -31.77 -20.32 4.71
N LYS A 174 -30.73 -20.79 5.40
CA LYS A 174 -30.70 -22.16 5.95
C LYS A 174 -31.79 -22.38 7.00
N ASN A 175 -31.96 -21.45 7.94
CA ASN A 175 -33.01 -21.54 8.96
C ASN A 175 -34.42 -21.56 8.36
N ILE A 176 -34.69 -20.71 7.36
CA ILE A 176 -36.00 -20.69 6.67
C ILE A 176 -36.25 -22.02 5.94
N ALA A 177 -35.23 -22.59 5.31
CA ALA A 177 -35.35 -23.89 4.65
C ALA A 177 -35.64 -25.03 5.64
N GLU A 178 -34.98 -25.05 6.80
CA GLU A 178 -35.20 -26.05 7.85
C GLU A 178 -36.59 -25.90 8.51
N GLU A 179 -37.04 -24.68 8.77
CA GLU A 179 -38.40 -24.42 9.30
C GLU A 179 -39.49 -24.80 8.28
N GLY A 180 -39.30 -24.45 7.00
CA GLY A 180 -40.22 -24.82 5.93
C GLY A 180 -40.36 -26.34 5.77
N LEU A 181 -39.24 -27.08 5.84
CA LEU A 181 -39.24 -28.54 5.78
C LEU A 181 -39.97 -29.14 6.98
N ASN A 182 -39.70 -28.66 8.20
CA ASN A 182 -40.37 -29.10 9.42
C ASN A 182 -41.90 -28.86 9.39
N VAL A 183 -42.36 -27.75 8.80
CA VAL A 183 -43.80 -27.47 8.65
C VAL A 183 -44.46 -28.45 7.68
N VAL A 184 -43.81 -28.74 6.54
CA VAL A 184 -44.34 -29.69 5.54
C VAL A 184 -44.38 -31.11 6.11
N GLU A 185 -43.33 -31.57 6.79
CA GLU A 185 -43.30 -32.88 7.45
C GLU A 185 -44.40 -33.01 8.51
N ARG A 186 -44.60 -31.97 9.33
CA ARG A 186 -45.66 -31.94 10.33
C ARG A 186 -47.06 -31.95 9.70
N TRP A 187 -47.26 -31.25 8.60
CA TRP A 187 -48.54 -31.24 7.89
C TRP A 187 -48.85 -32.59 7.23
N ASN A 188 -47.84 -33.24 6.64
CA ASN A 188 -47.98 -34.58 6.07
C ASN A 188 -48.28 -35.63 7.15
N GLY A 189 -47.58 -35.59 8.29
CA GLY A 189 -47.84 -36.50 9.40
C GLY A 189 -49.25 -36.34 10.01
N VAL A 190 -49.77 -35.11 10.08
CA VAL A 190 -51.14 -34.83 10.54
C VAL A 190 -52.19 -35.33 9.53
N ASN A 191 -51.94 -35.17 8.23
CA ASN A 191 -52.87 -35.67 7.22
C ASN A 191 -52.90 -37.19 7.13
N ASP A 192 -51.75 -37.88 7.20
CA ASP A 192 -51.73 -39.34 7.26
C ASP A 192 -52.56 -39.84 8.45
N PHE A 193 -52.48 -39.18 9.60
CA PHE A 193 -53.31 -39.51 10.77
C PHE A 193 -54.81 -39.31 10.52
N ILE A 194 -55.21 -38.27 9.79
CA ILE A 194 -56.62 -37.98 9.47
C ILE A 194 -57.18 -38.95 8.41
N PHE A 195 -56.38 -39.36 7.42
CA PHE A 195 -56.81 -40.28 6.36
C PHE A 195 -56.93 -41.74 6.86
N TYR A 196 -56.10 -42.18 7.81
CA TYR A 196 -56.21 -43.53 8.40
C TYR A 196 -57.20 -43.63 9.58
N GLY A 197 -57.71 -42.51 10.13
CA GLY A 197 -58.63 -42.48 11.27
C GLY A 197 -60.14 -42.52 10.92
N LYS A 198 -60.52 -42.54 9.64
CA LYS A 198 -61.94 -42.50 9.18
C LYS A 198 -62.48 -43.85 8.66
N GLY A 199 -61.86 -44.96 9.05
CA GLY A 199 -62.21 -46.32 8.58
C GLY A 199 -62.41 -47.38 9.67
N GLY A 200 -62.75 -46.99 10.91
CA GLY A 200 -63.01 -47.92 12.02
C GLY A 200 -64.26 -47.55 12.80
#